data_AF-A0AAP9WQN7-F1
#
_entry.id   AF-A0AAP9WQN7-F1
#
_cell.length_a   1.000
_cell.length_b   1.000
_cell.length_c   1.000
_cell.angle_alpha   90.00
_cell.angle_beta   90.00
_cell.angle_gamma   90.00
#
_symmetry.space_group_name_H-M   'P 1'
#
loop_
_entity.id
_entity.type
_entity.pdbx_description
1 polymer ?
#
loop_
_entity_poly.entity_id
_entity_poly.type
_entity_poly.pdbx_seq_one_letter_code
_entity_poly.pdbx_strand_id
1 'polypeptide(L)'
;MALYIDSSFLLNIMYSENHFEKYLEIFNSQQKKFSSILLEIETARSLNLFYNIKKKDLGKVWLNESEGTLNDFLSQINLKNVDSDIRLEIKKYKNILELKSLDATHLATATYIRKMISEDLTICTLDDKFRNVSKKFEFNLLPKSMNK
;
A
#
# COMPACT_ATOMS: atom_id res chain seq x y z
N MET A 1 -0.95 -13.39 11.10
CA MET A 1 -1.71 -12.48 10.20
C MET A 1 -0.68 -11.66 9.46
N ALA A 2 -0.83 -11.52 8.15
CA ALA A 2 0.04 -10.71 7.32
C ALA A 2 -0.69 -9.42 6.90
N LEU A 3 0.09 -8.38 6.57
CA LEU A 3 -0.44 -7.12 6.05
C LEU A 3 -0.11 -6.96 4.56
N TYR A 4 -1.08 -6.50 3.78
CA TYR A 4 -0.86 -5.97 2.44
C TYR A 4 -0.87 -4.44 2.51
N ILE A 5 0.26 -3.80 2.23
CA ILE A 5 0.43 -2.35 2.37
C ILE A 5 0.12 -1.66 1.06
N ASP A 6 -0.90 -0.82 1.05
CA ASP A 6 -1.23 0.08 -0.07
C ASP A 6 -0.49 1.42 0.06
N SER A 7 -0.31 2.12 -1.07
CA SER A 7 0.44 3.39 -1.12
C SER A 7 -0.25 4.47 -0.29
N SER A 8 -1.58 4.55 -0.31
CA SER A 8 -2.34 5.51 0.51
C SER A 8 -2.06 5.38 2.02
N PHE A 9 -1.88 4.15 2.51
CA PHE A 9 -1.60 3.88 3.91
C PHE A 9 -0.15 4.24 4.28
N LEU A 10 0.81 3.83 3.46
CA LEU A 10 2.23 4.15 3.71
C LEU A 10 2.50 5.65 3.61
N LEU A 11 1.90 6.34 2.63
CA LEU A 11 2.08 7.78 2.45
C LEU A 11 1.52 8.60 3.61
N ASN A 12 0.41 8.16 4.23
CA ASN A 12 -0.09 8.81 5.45
C ASN A 12 0.95 8.76 6.59
N ILE A 13 1.62 7.61 6.77
CA ILE A 13 2.71 7.47 7.74
C ILE A 13 3.88 8.38 7.38
N MET A 14 4.32 8.32 6.12
CA MET A 14 5.47 9.10 5.60
C MET A 14 5.31 10.61 5.77
N TYR A 15 4.10 11.12 5.58
CA TYR A 15 3.82 12.56 5.66
C TYR A 15 3.32 13.01 7.03
N SER A 16 3.30 12.11 8.02
CA SER A 16 2.79 12.38 9.37
C SER A 16 1.39 13.03 9.34
N GLU A 17 0.54 12.52 8.46
CA GLU A 17 -0.84 12.99 8.30
C GLU A 17 -1.68 12.63 9.54
N ASN A 18 -2.93 13.11 9.59
CA ASN A 18 -3.80 12.85 10.74
C ASN A 18 -3.87 11.35 11.08
N HIS A 19 -3.63 11.04 12.36
CA HIS A 19 -3.63 9.69 12.94
C HIS A 19 -2.51 8.75 12.47
N PHE A 20 -1.42 9.29 11.91
CA PHE A 20 -0.31 8.47 11.41
C PHE A 20 0.29 7.55 12.48
N GLU A 21 0.31 7.96 13.76
CA GLU A 21 0.87 7.16 14.85
C GLU A 21 0.15 5.82 14.99
N LYS A 22 -1.18 5.84 14.89
CA LYS A 22 -2.01 4.63 14.90
C LYS A 22 -1.72 3.74 13.69
N TYR A 23 -1.42 4.32 12.53
CA TYR A 23 -1.11 3.54 11.34
C TYR A 23 0.30 2.97 11.39
N LEU A 24 1.23 3.70 12.01
CA LEU A 24 2.56 3.20 12.35
C LEU A 24 2.48 2.05 13.35
N GLU A 25 1.63 2.13 14.37
CA GLU A 25 1.35 1.01 15.27
C GLU A 25 0.80 -0.22 14.52
N ILE A 26 -0.17 -0.02 13.63
CA ILE A 26 -0.70 -1.09 12.78
C ILE A 26 0.43 -1.71 11.93
N PHE A 27 1.24 -0.88 11.29
CA PHE A 27 2.38 -1.32 10.49
C PHE A 27 3.34 -2.16 11.33
N ASN A 28 3.71 -1.69 12.52
CA ASN A 28 4.65 -2.38 13.41
C ASN A 28 4.05 -3.61 14.12
N SER A 29 2.72 -3.76 14.13
CA SER A 29 2.04 -4.87 14.81
C SER A 29 2.31 -6.24 14.18
N GLN A 30 2.70 -6.29 12.90
CA GLN A 30 2.95 -7.54 12.19
C GLN A 30 4.34 -7.54 11.55
N GLN A 31 5.05 -8.67 11.67
CA GLN A 31 6.34 -8.85 10.98
C GLN A 31 6.15 -9.05 9.48
N LYS A 32 5.18 -9.87 9.06
CA LYS A 32 4.94 -10.21 7.66
C LYS A 32 4.14 -9.12 6.97
N LYS A 33 4.81 -8.38 6.09
CA LYS A 33 4.22 -7.31 5.27
C LYS A 33 4.51 -7.60 3.81
N PHE A 34 3.53 -7.33 2.96
CA PHE A 34 3.57 -7.59 1.53
C PHE A 34 3.05 -6.39 0.76
N SER A 35 3.49 -6.24 -0.48
CA SER A 35 2.83 -5.38 -1.45
C SER A 35 3.22 -5.76 -2.87
N SER A 36 2.72 -5.02 -3.86
CA SER A 36 3.24 -5.03 -5.22
C SER A 36 4.48 -4.14 -5.31
N ILE A 37 5.38 -4.42 -6.27
CA ILE A 37 6.45 -3.50 -6.67
C ILE A 37 5.93 -2.11 -7.06
N LEU A 38 4.65 -2.01 -7.43
CA LEU A 38 3.99 -0.73 -7.70
C LEU A 38 3.95 0.19 -6.47
N LEU A 39 3.97 -0.33 -5.23
CA LEU A 39 4.03 0.48 -4.01
C LEU A 39 5.26 1.40 -4.01
N GLU A 40 6.42 0.84 -4.34
CA GLU A 40 7.68 1.58 -4.41
C GLU A 40 7.60 2.69 -5.47
N ILE A 41 7.08 2.36 -6.65
CA ILE A 41 6.91 3.33 -7.74
C ILE A 41 5.96 4.47 -7.35
N GLU A 42 4.82 4.14 -6.75
CA GLU A 42 3.80 5.12 -6.35
C GLU A 42 4.29 6.05 -5.25
N THR A 43 4.96 5.49 -4.23
CA THR A 43 5.47 6.24 -3.09
C THR A 43 6.66 7.13 -3.46
N ALA A 44 7.61 6.63 -4.25
CA ALA A 44 8.71 7.43 -4.79
C ALA A 44 8.20 8.57 -5.68
N ARG A 45 7.23 8.30 -6.56
CA ARG A 45 6.59 9.34 -7.38
C ARG A 45 5.93 10.40 -6.51
N SER A 46 5.17 9.98 -5.49
CA SER A 46 4.47 10.90 -4.58
C SER A 46 5.46 11.78 -3.82
N LEU A 47 6.52 11.20 -3.28
CA LEU A 47 7.56 11.92 -2.56
C LEU A 47 8.22 12.99 -3.43
N ASN A 48 8.66 12.62 -4.63
CA ASN A 48 9.27 13.57 -5.56
C ASN A 48 8.28 14.65 -6.00
N LEU A 49 7.00 14.32 -6.24
CA LEU A 49 5.99 15.31 -6.57
C LEU A 49 5.80 16.32 -5.43
N PHE A 50 5.67 15.84 -4.19
CA PHE A 50 5.53 16.68 -3.01
C PHE A 50 6.73 17.62 -2.85
N TYR A 51 7.95 17.08 -2.94
CA TYR A 51 9.16 17.87 -2.91
C TYR A 51 9.17 18.98 -3.97
N ASN A 52 8.82 18.66 -5.22
CA ASN A 52 8.82 19.66 -6.30
C ASN A 52 7.79 20.76 -6.09
N ILE A 53 6.61 20.44 -5.55
CA ILE A 53 5.58 21.43 -5.21
C ILE A 53 6.06 22.36 -4.07
N LYS A 54 6.77 21.80 -3.09
CA LYS A 54 7.20 22.50 -1.86
C LYS A 54 8.68 22.89 -1.87
N LYS A 55 9.32 22.87 -3.03
CA LYS A 55 10.78 23.02 -3.19
C LYS A 55 11.35 24.32 -2.61
N LYS A 56 10.53 25.38 -2.54
CA LYS A 56 10.92 26.66 -1.95
C LYS A 56 11.02 26.59 -0.42
N ASP A 57 10.19 25.75 0.20
CA ASP A 57 10.09 25.57 1.64
C ASP A 57 10.97 24.40 2.13
N LEU A 58 11.21 23.40 1.26
CA LEU A 58 11.94 22.18 1.56
C LEU A 58 13.33 22.19 0.92
N GLY A 59 14.35 22.03 1.76
CA GLY A 59 15.74 21.85 1.30
C GLY A 59 15.99 20.46 0.70
N LYS A 60 17.11 20.29 0.00
CA LYS A 60 17.53 18.98 -0.53
C LYS A 60 17.77 17.94 0.57
N VAL A 61 18.14 18.39 1.77
CA VAL A 61 18.31 17.53 2.96
C VAL A 61 17.02 16.79 3.28
N TRP A 62 15.87 17.48 3.27
CA TRP A 62 14.56 16.88 3.53
C TRP A 62 14.23 15.77 2.54
N LEU A 63 14.55 15.95 1.25
CA LEU A 63 14.31 14.93 0.24
C LEU A 63 15.14 13.67 0.52
N ASN A 64 16.44 13.83 0.77
CA ASN A 64 17.33 12.72 1.09
C ASN A 64 16.89 11.95 2.36
N GLU A 65 16.49 12.67 3.41
CA GLU A 65 15.98 12.08 4.66
C GLU A 65 14.68 11.32 4.45
N SER A 66 13.77 11.88 3.64
CA SER A 66 12.49 11.25 3.31
C SER A 66 12.67 10.03 2.41
N GLU A 67 13.62 10.05 1.48
CA GLU A 67 14.00 8.90 0.67
C GLU A 67 14.61 7.79 1.54
N GLY A 68 15.50 8.15 2.48
CA GLY A 68 16.04 7.21 3.47
C GLY A 68 14.94 6.54 4.29
N THR A 69 14.03 7.33 4.83
CA THR A 69 12.88 6.82 5.61
C THR A 69 11.97 5.92 4.78
N LEU A 70 11.68 6.30 3.52
CA LEU A 70 10.89 5.46 2.61
C LEU A 70 11.56 4.11 2.37
N ASN A 71 12.87 4.11 2.12
CA ASN A 71 13.64 2.89 1.92
C ASN A 71 13.63 1.99 3.17
N ASP A 72 13.69 2.57 4.37
CA ASP A 72 13.59 1.83 5.62
C ASP A 72 12.23 1.13 5.76
N PHE A 73 11.13 1.79 5.38
CA PHE A 73 9.81 1.17 5.33
C PHE A 73 9.73 0.07 4.26
N LEU A 74 10.18 0.34 3.05
CA LEU A 74 10.14 -0.62 1.94
C LEU A 74 10.98 -1.87 2.23
N SER A 75 12.10 -1.73 2.94
CA SER A 75 12.96 -2.86 3.35
C SER A 75 12.25 -3.88 4.24
N GLN A 76 11.16 -3.47 4.90
CA GLN A 76 10.35 -4.31 5.78
C GLN A 76 9.15 -4.95 5.06
N ILE A 77 8.97 -4.67 3.76
CA ILE A 77 7.83 -5.12 2.95
C ILE A 77 8.33 -6.07 1.87
N ASN A 78 7.75 -7.26 1.80
CA ASN A 78 8.02 -8.21 0.74
C ASN A 78 7.27 -7.78 -0.53
N LEU A 79 7.99 -7.21 -1.49
CA LEU A 79 7.42 -6.73 -2.75
C LEU A 79 7.31 -7.87 -3.77
N LYS A 80 6.10 -8.08 -4.30
CA LYS A 80 5.83 -9.03 -5.38
C LYS A 80 5.88 -8.30 -6.73
N ASN A 81 6.67 -8.85 -7.65
CA ASN A 81 6.69 -8.42 -9.04
C ASN A 81 5.34 -8.66 -9.72
N VAL A 82 4.90 -7.68 -10.52
CA VAL A 82 3.72 -7.81 -11.39
C VAL A 82 4.11 -8.55 -12.66
N ASP A 83 3.60 -9.76 -12.81
CA ASP A 83 3.92 -10.67 -13.91
C ASP A 83 2.65 -11.33 -14.47
N SER A 84 2.84 -12.42 -15.23
CA SER A 84 1.74 -13.16 -15.84
C SER A 84 0.72 -13.66 -14.82
N ASP A 85 1.15 -14.00 -13.61
CA ASP A 85 0.26 -14.56 -12.59
C ASP A 85 -0.71 -13.50 -12.08
N ILE A 86 -0.20 -12.29 -11.81
CA ILE A 86 -1.05 -11.15 -11.40
C ILE A 86 -2.04 -10.79 -12.51
N ARG A 87 -1.59 -10.83 -13.77
CA ARG A 87 -2.47 -10.62 -14.92
C ARG A 87 -3.57 -11.69 -15.02
N LEU A 88 -3.27 -12.95 -14.68
CA LEU A 88 -4.25 -14.03 -14.67
C LEU A 88 -5.29 -13.83 -13.56
N GLU A 89 -4.88 -13.37 -12.38
CA GLU A 89 -5.80 -13.00 -11.29
C GLU A 89 -6.80 -11.91 -11.71
N ILE A 90 -6.33 -10.85 -12.37
CA ILE A 90 -7.20 -9.78 -12.92
C ILE A 90 -8.23 -10.36 -13.92
N LYS A 91 -7.80 -11.26 -14.81
CA LYS A 91 -8.68 -11.88 -15.80
C LYS A 91 -9.72 -12.78 -15.15
N LYS A 92 -9.35 -13.50 -14.09
CA LYS A 92 -10.19 -14.44 -13.36
C LYS A 92 -11.31 -13.73 -12.60
N TYR A 93 -11.01 -12.61 -11.95
CA TYR A 93 -11.96 -11.92 -11.09
C TYR A 93 -12.40 -10.58 -11.68
N LYS A 94 -13.51 -10.59 -12.42
CA LYS A 94 -14.04 -9.39 -13.10
C LYS A 94 -14.38 -8.24 -12.16
N ASN A 95 -14.74 -8.51 -10.90
CA ASN A 95 -15.01 -7.46 -9.91
C ASN A 95 -13.77 -6.60 -9.62
N ILE A 96 -12.54 -7.09 -9.85
CA ILE A 96 -11.32 -6.28 -9.74
C ILE A 96 -11.34 -5.12 -10.74
N LEU A 97 -12.00 -5.28 -11.89
CA LEU A 97 -12.07 -4.27 -12.96
C LEU A 97 -12.94 -3.06 -12.62
N GLU A 98 -13.63 -3.07 -11.47
CA GLU A 98 -14.26 -1.87 -10.93
C GLU A 98 -13.23 -0.82 -10.49
N LEU A 99 -12.00 -1.24 -10.20
CA LEU A 99 -10.87 -0.42 -9.81
C LEU A 99 -10.10 0.14 -11.02
N LYS A 100 -9.35 1.23 -10.81
CA LYS A 100 -8.39 1.71 -11.82
C LYS A 100 -7.24 0.71 -11.94
N SER A 101 -6.50 0.76 -13.04
CA SER A 101 -5.49 -0.25 -13.37
C SER A 101 -4.45 -0.53 -12.28
N LEU A 102 -3.98 0.50 -11.57
CA LEU A 102 -3.00 0.33 -10.48
C LEU A 102 -3.62 -0.36 -9.27
N ASP A 103 -4.71 0.18 -8.72
CA ASP A 103 -5.49 -0.43 -7.64
C ASP A 103 -5.92 -1.87 -7.99
N ALA A 104 -6.40 -2.10 -9.21
CA ALA A 104 -6.76 -3.42 -9.72
C ALA A 104 -5.57 -4.39 -9.65
N THR A 105 -4.38 -3.90 -10.00
CA THR A 105 -3.13 -4.68 -9.91
C THR A 105 -2.72 -4.93 -8.47
N HIS A 106 -2.91 -3.98 -7.56
CA HIS A 106 -2.70 -4.18 -6.12
C HIS A 106 -3.62 -5.27 -5.57
N LEU A 107 -4.93 -5.21 -5.83
CA LEU A 107 -5.88 -6.22 -5.34
C LEU A 107 -5.62 -7.60 -5.94
N ALA A 108 -5.26 -7.67 -7.22
CA ALA A 108 -4.86 -8.92 -7.86
C ALA A 108 -3.59 -9.49 -7.22
N THR A 109 -2.62 -8.64 -6.90
CA THR A 109 -1.39 -9.03 -6.19
C THR A 109 -1.70 -9.53 -4.78
N ALA A 110 -2.54 -8.83 -4.03
CA ALA A 110 -2.99 -9.29 -2.70
C ALA A 110 -3.71 -10.65 -2.79
N THR A 111 -4.56 -10.83 -3.79
CA THR A 111 -5.29 -12.09 -4.03
C THR A 111 -4.35 -13.24 -4.35
N TYR A 112 -3.32 -12.99 -5.16
CA TYR A 112 -2.27 -13.96 -5.45
C TYR A 112 -1.49 -14.33 -4.18
N ILE A 113 -0.99 -13.33 -3.43
CA ILE A 113 -0.20 -13.56 -2.22
C ILE A 113 -0.99 -14.33 -1.17
N ARG A 114 -2.28 -14.00 -0.98
CA ARG A 114 -3.15 -14.72 -0.04
C ARG A 114 -3.22 -16.22 -0.32
N LYS A 115 -3.08 -16.66 -1.58
CA LYS A 115 -3.05 -18.09 -1.93
C LYS A 115 -1.71 -18.77 -1.62
N MET A 116 -0.64 -17.98 -1.50
CA MET A 116 0.72 -18.47 -1.31
C MET A 116 1.12 -18.54 0.17
N ILE A 117 0.39 -17.87 1.06
CA ILE A 117 0.68 -17.81 2.49
C ILE A 117 -0.32 -18.64 3.29
N SER A 118 0.12 -19.24 4.40
CA SER A 118 -0.73 -20.03 5.29
C SER A 118 -1.50 -19.20 6.33
N GLU A 119 -1.48 -17.86 6.20
CA GLU A 119 -2.04 -16.92 7.17
C GLU A 119 -3.03 -15.97 6.51
N ASP A 120 -3.95 -15.40 7.29
CA ASP A 120 -4.83 -14.34 6.81
C ASP A 120 -4.03 -13.11 6.37
N LEU A 121 -4.41 -12.55 5.21
CA LEU A 121 -3.87 -11.30 4.68
C LEU A 121 -4.89 -10.17 4.89
N THR A 122 -4.48 -9.11 5.57
CA THR A 122 -5.29 -7.91 5.83
C THR A 122 -4.80 -6.76 4.96
N ILE A 123 -5.69 -6.11 4.21
CA ILE A 123 -5.33 -4.96 3.36
C ILE A 123 -5.33 -3.68 4.21
N CYS A 124 -4.19 -2.99 4.19
CA CYS A 124 -3.96 -1.70 4.82
C CYS A 124 -4.06 -0.59 3.77
N THR A 125 -5.16 0.15 3.75
CA THR A 125 -5.45 1.19 2.75
C THR A 125 -6.39 2.26 3.31
N LEU A 126 -6.26 3.48 2.81
CA LEU A 126 -7.16 4.60 3.09
C LEU A 126 -8.08 4.94 1.91
N ASP A 127 -7.98 4.23 0.78
CA ASP A 127 -8.85 4.45 -0.38
C ASP A 127 -10.20 3.72 -0.22
N ASP A 128 -11.29 4.47 -0.09
CA ASP A 128 -12.62 3.92 0.12
C ASP A 128 -13.11 3.00 -1.01
N LYS A 129 -12.76 3.32 -2.26
CA LYS A 129 -13.15 2.51 -3.41
C LYS A 129 -12.39 1.19 -3.38
N PHE A 130 -11.09 1.23 -3.10
CA PHE A 130 -10.25 0.06 -2.94
C PHE A 130 -10.74 -0.83 -1.79
N ARG A 131 -11.12 -0.23 -0.65
CA ARG A 131 -11.74 -0.93 0.50
C ARG A 131 -13.03 -1.62 0.09
N ASN A 132 -13.93 -0.93 -0.60
CA ASN A 132 -15.23 -1.46 -0.99
C ASN A 132 -15.10 -2.65 -1.94
N VAL A 133 -14.21 -2.58 -2.93
CA VAL A 133 -13.96 -3.71 -3.83
C VAL A 133 -13.26 -4.85 -3.09
N SER A 134 -12.26 -4.56 -2.24
CA SER A 134 -11.55 -5.57 -1.45
C SER A 134 -12.46 -6.41 -0.54
N LYS A 135 -13.52 -5.81 0.03
CA LYS A 135 -14.54 -6.57 0.80
C LYS A 135 -15.25 -7.63 -0.02
N LYS A 136 -15.46 -7.42 -1.32
CA LYS A 136 -16.07 -8.42 -2.23
C LYS A 136 -15.18 -9.65 -2.42
N PHE A 137 -13.91 -9.55 -2.03
CA PHE A 137 -12.91 -10.62 -2.04
C PHE A 137 -12.67 -11.17 -0.63
N GLU A 138 -13.48 -10.79 0.35
CA GLU A 138 -13.42 -11.26 1.74
C GLU A 138 -12.10 -10.90 2.43
N PHE A 139 -11.46 -9.80 2.02
CA PHE A 139 -10.30 -9.27 2.75
C PHE A 139 -10.72 -8.56 4.02
N ASN A 140 -9.99 -8.82 5.10
CA ASN A 140 -9.95 -7.94 6.25
C ASN A 140 -9.33 -6.60 5.88
N LEU A 141 -9.80 -5.51 6.50
CA LEU A 141 -9.35 -4.16 6.19
C LEU A 141 -8.88 -3.41 7.43
N LEU A 142 -7.73 -2.75 7.30
CA LEU A 142 -7.20 -1.81 8.27
C LEU A 142 -6.83 -0.48 7.60
N PRO A 143 -6.88 0.64 8.35
CA PRO A 143 -7.58 0.77 9.62
C PRO A 143 -9.08 0.48 9.47
N LYS A 144 -9.78 0.02 10.52
CA LYS A 144 -11.26 0.00 10.51
C LYS A 144 -11.73 1.43 10.28
N SER A 145 -12.80 1.64 9.48
CA SER A 145 -13.22 3.00 9.10
C SER A 145 -13.32 3.84 10.36
N MET A 146 -12.50 4.88 10.44
CA MET A 146 -12.65 5.85 11.51
C MET A 146 -13.90 6.61 11.12
N ASN A 147 -14.98 6.41 11.88
CA ASN A 147 -16.15 7.27 11.75
C ASN A 147 -15.63 8.71 11.78
N LYS A 148 -15.97 9.47 10.72
CA LYS A 148 -15.78 10.91 10.69
C LYS A 148 -16.51 11.54 11.88
#